data_AF-A0A6L7P9J5-F1
#
_entry.id   AF-A0A6L7P9J5-F1
#
_cell.length_a   1.000
_cell.length_b   1.000
_cell.length_c   1.000
_cell.angle_alpha   90.00
_cell.angle_beta   90.00
_cell.angle_gamma   90.00
#
_symmetry.space_group_name_H-M   'P 1'
#
loop_
_entity.id
_entity.type
_entity.pdbx_description
1 polymer ?
#
loop_
_entity_poly.entity_id
_entity_poly.type
_entity_poly.pdbx_seq_one_letter_code
_entity_poly.pdbx_strand_id
1 'polypeptide(L)'
;ISLGREGAHAGRRVLRARGDQTGLEIELSLSSLVQRHGITVIEHAPVERIIVEDGRAVGVETLVRGGKTLRCESPSVVLATGGAGRLYRFTTNIESATGDGIALAFRAGAEVRDMEFTQFHPTAMHRPDAPVFLISEAVRGEGAVLLDVNGERFMPTVHPQAELAPRDVVARAAVVRMRETRADRVYLDVSQHEADWLATRFPNIYRTCMESGIDMARDPIPVSPAAHYTMGGVRTNTWGETTLPGLHAVGEVTSTGVHGANRLASNSLLESVVFARRLSDRLFGDETAEESPAPSEGAHTLPPAGAVASPEVPTREAVQRLMWEQVGIERDAEGLTDAVERLAAYEAALPTTATLEDHELRSVVTCGRLAATAALLREESRGAHYRRDFPEPREAWRRHLVFRAGE
;
A
#
# COMPACT_ATOMS: atom_id res chain seq x y z
N ILE A 1 -28.70 4.09 -9.18
CA ILE A 1 -27.27 3.72 -9.16
C ILE A 1 -26.56 4.53 -10.25
N SER A 2 -25.53 5.32 -9.93
CA SER A 2 -24.73 6.08 -10.90
C SER A 2 -23.29 5.56 -10.90
N LEU A 3 -22.74 5.29 -12.09
CA LEU A 3 -21.39 4.74 -12.26
C LEU A 3 -20.38 5.83 -12.59
N GLY A 4 -19.25 5.79 -11.90
CA GLY A 4 -18.09 6.65 -12.09
C GLY A 4 -17.07 6.15 -13.08
N ARG A 5 -16.22 7.08 -13.54
CA ARG A 5 -14.99 6.81 -14.29
C ARG A 5 -13.81 7.42 -13.56
N GLU A 6 -12.75 6.65 -13.41
CA GLU A 6 -11.45 7.07 -12.84
C GLU A 6 -10.37 6.93 -13.94
N GLY A 7 -9.14 7.32 -13.64
CA GLY A 7 -8.00 7.29 -14.57
C GLY A 7 -7.73 5.89 -15.13
N ALA A 8 -7.28 5.84 -16.39
CA ALA A 8 -7.10 4.61 -17.17
C ALA A 8 -8.34 3.71 -17.40
N HIS A 9 -9.55 4.06 -16.90
CA HIS A 9 -10.78 3.34 -17.28
C HIS A 9 -11.27 3.78 -18.66
N ALA A 10 -11.73 2.85 -19.50
CA ALA A 10 -12.39 3.13 -20.78
C ALA A 10 -13.90 3.43 -20.64
N GLY A 11 -14.53 2.98 -19.56
CA GLY A 11 -15.98 3.11 -19.32
C GLY A 11 -16.34 3.41 -17.86
N ARG A 12 -17.59 3.84 -17.64
CA ARG A 12 -18.14 4.12 -16.30
C ARG A 12 -18.53 2.82 -15.61
N ARG A 13 -17.72 2.36 -14.64
CA ARG A 13 -17.93 1.08 -13.93
C ARG A 13 -17.71 1.14 -12.42
N VAL A 14 -17.42 2.32 -11.88
CA VAL A 14 -17.13 2.48 -10.44
C VAL A 14 -18.43 2.80 -9.71
N LEU A 15 -18.91 1.85 -8.90
CA LEU A 15 -20.05 2.07 -8.02
C LEU A 15 -19.63 2.96 -6.84
N ARG A 16 -20.52 3.86 -6.43
CA ARG A 16 -20.31 4.72 -5.26
C ARG A 16 -21.50 4.70 -4.32
N ALA A 17 -21.21 4.89 -3.04
CA ALA A 17 -22.19 5.11 -1.99
C ALA A 17 -21.85 6.39 -1.23
N ARG A 18 -22.90 7.08 -0.73
CA ARG A 18 -22.78 8.31 0.08
C ARG A 18 -21.88 9.39 -0.55
N GLY A 19 -21.97 9.57 -1.87
CA GLY A 19 -21.12 10.49 -2.63
C GLY A 19 -19.72 9.92 -2.84
N ASP A 20 -18.78 10.26 -1.96
CA ASP A 20 -17.36 9.91 -1.99
C ASP A 20 -16.92 9.01 -0.81
N GLN A 21 -17.87 8.32 -0.16
CA GLN A 21 -17.64 7.53 1.06
C GLN A 21 -18.02 6.05 0.91
N THR A 22 -17.70 5.43 -0.23
CA THR A 22 -18.03 4.01 -0.49
C THR A 22 -17.41 3.06 0.53
N GLY A 23 -16.16 3.31 0.95
CA GLY A 23 -15.47 2.47 1.94
C GLY A 23 -16.21 2.43 3.29
N LEU A 24 -16.70 3.58 3.75
CA LEU A 24 -17.46 3.68 5.00
C LEU A 24 -18.76 2.88 4.95
N GLU A 25 -19.48 2.92 3.83
CA GLU A 25 -20.72 2.16 3.67
C GLU A 25 -20.47 0.64 3.70
N ILE A 26 -19.40 0.18 3.05
CA ILE A 26 -19.01 -1.24 3.05
C ILE A 26 -18.64 -1.66 4.47
N GLU A 27 -17.78 -0.88 5.15
CA GLU A 27 -17.32 -1.19 6.50
C GLU A 27 -18.50 -1.30 7.46
N LEU A 28 -19.33 -0.26 7.59
CA LEU A 28 -20.48 -0.26 8.49
C LEU A 28 -21.44 -1.44 8.22
N SER A 29 -21.63 -1.79 6.96
CA SER A 29 -22.49 -2.92 6.56
C SER A 29 -21.91 -4.26 7.01
N LEU A 30 -20.61 -4.48 6.80
CA LEU A 30 -19.92 -5.71 7.17
C LEU A 30 -19.75 -5.85 8.69
N SER A 31 -19.33 -4.79 9.40
CA SER A 31 -19.21 -4.82 10.87
C SER A 31 -20.57 -5.12 11.52
N SER A 32 -21.66 -4.58 10.98
CA SER A 32 -23.02 -4.87 11.45
C SER A 32 -23.40 -6.35 11.26
N LEU A 33 -22.95 -6.99 10.18
CA LEU A 33 -23.16 -8.43 9.96
C LEU A 33 -22.35 -9.26 10.94
N VAL A 34 -21.07 -8.92 11.16
CA VAL A 34 -20.19 -9.59 12.12
C VAL A 34 -20.83 -9.63 13.51
N GLN A 35 -21.36 -8.49 13.97
CA GLN A 35 -22.06 -8.40 15.26
C GLN A 35 -23.32 -9.28 15.30
N ARG A 36 -24.15 -9.27 14.23
CA ARG A 36 -25.39 -10.07 14.18
C ARG A 36 -25.14 -11.57 14.15
N HIS A 37 -24.04 -12.02 13.55
CA HIS A 37 -23.70 -13.44 13.45
C HIS A 37 -22.92 -13.97 14.66
N GLY A 38 -22.65 -13.13 15.67
CA GLY A 38 -21.98 -13.55 16.90
C GLY A 38 -20.52 -13.98 16.66
N ILE A 39 -19.86 -13.44 15.64
CA ILE A 39 -18.43 -13.67 15.40
C ILE A 39 -17.64 -13.02 16.54
N THR A 40 -16.74 -13.78 17.17
CA THR A 40 -15.87 -13.27 18.23
C THR A 40 -14.89 -12.26 17.66
N VAL A 41 -14.97 -11.01 18.13
CA VAL A 41 -14.03 -9.93 17.77
C VAL A 41 -13.17 -9.62 19.00
N ILE A 42 -11.86 -9.70 18.84
CA ILE A 42 -10.88 -9.32 19.88
C ILE A 42 -10.19 -8.05 19.40
N GLU A 43 -10.63 -6.90 19.90
CA GLU A 43 -10.02 -5.61 19.59
C GLU A 43 -8.75 -5.38 20.41
N HIS A 44 -7.88 -4.49 19.91
CA HIS A 44 -6.61 -4.15 20.58
C HIS A 44 -5.71 -5.36 20.87
N ALA A 45 -5.67 -6.32 19.94
CA ALA A 45 -4.91 -7.56 20.03
C ALA A 45 -3.93 -7.69 18.85
N PRO A 46 -2.80 -6.96 18.86
CA PRO A 46 -1.79 -7.10 17.81
C PRO A 46 -1.23 -8.53 17.82
N VAL A 47 -1.07 -9.11 16.62
CA VAL A 47 -0.48 -10.44 16.45
C VAL A 47 1.03 -10.30 16.43
N GLU A 48 1.71 -11.03 17.30
CA GLU A 48 3.17 -11.00 17.43
C GLU A 48 3.83 -12.12 16.62
N ARG A 49 3.14 -13.26 16.53
CA ARG A 49 3.68 -14.48 15.92
C ARG A 49 2.58 -15.34 15.28
N ILE A 50 2.90 -15.92 14.12
CA ILE A 50 2.15 -17.04 13.54
C ILE A 50 2.78 -18.33 14.08
N ILE A 51 1.98 -19.21 14.66
CA ILE A 51 2.43 -20.48 15.23
C ILE A 51 2.52 -21.48 14.09
N VAL A 52 3.71 -22.05 13.87
CA VAL A 52 3.97 -23.06 12.85
C VAL A 52 4.41 -24.35 13.52
N GLU A 53 3.71 -25.45 13.23
CA GLU A 53 3.99 -26.80 13.70
C GLU A 53 3.99 -27.73 12.48
N ASP A 54 5.02 -28.58 12.36
CA ASP A 54 5.21 -29.50 11.22
C ASP A 54 5.08 -28.83 9.84
N GLY A 55 5.59 -27.59 9.72
CA GLY A 55 5.55 -26.80 8.48
C GLY A 55 4.16 -26.25 8.12
N ARG A 56 3.20 -26.25 9.06
CA ARG A 56 1.85 -25.73 8.88
C ARG A 56 1.55 -24.63 9.91
N ALA A 57 0.89 -23.56 9.50
CA ALA A 57 0.33 -22.59 10.42
C ALA A 57 -0.88 -23.17 11.18
N VAL A 58 -0.83 -23.11 12.51
CA VAL A 58 -1.84 -23.71 13.42
C VAL A 58 -2.45 -22.70 14.39
N GLY A 59 -2.12 -21.42 14.25
CA GLY A 59 -2.64 -20.37 15.10
C GLY A 59 -1.80 -19.11 15.12
N VAL A 60 -2.13 -18.23 16.05
CA VAL A 60 -1.41 -16.97 16.31
C VAL A 60 -1.22 -16.73 17.80
N GLU A 61 -0.16 -16.01 18.13
CA GLU A 61 0.02 -15.40 19.46
C GLU A 61 -0.24 -13.90 19.36
N THR A 62 -1.07 -13.41 20.26
CA THR A 62 -1.45 -12.00 20.33
C THR A 62 -0.99 -11.42 21.65
N LEU A 63 -0.53 -10.17 21.63
CA LEU A 63 -0.42 -9.39 22.85
C LEU A 63 -1.82 -8.95 23.27
N VAL A 64 -2.17 -9.11 24.54
CA VAL A 64 -3.39 -8.53 25.12
C VAL A 64 -3.06 -7.57 26.26
N ARG A 65 -4.02 -6.69 26.56
CA ARG A 65 -3.88 -5.67 27.61
C ARG A 65 -3.36 -6.29 28.92
N GLY A 66 -2.29 -5.71 29.47
CA GLY A 66 -1.61 -6.19 30.69
C GLY A 66 -0.37 -7.05 30.44
N GLY A 67 0.14 -7.11 29.20
CA GLY A 67 1.38 -7.82 28.86
C GLY A 67 1.24 -9.33 28.84
N LYS A 68 0.01 -9.84 28.75
CA LYS A 68 -0.25 -11.28 28.62
C LYS A 68 -0.30 -11.64 27.14
N THR A 69 0.23 -12.80 26.80
CA THR A 69 0.09 -13.37 25.45
C THR A 69 -1.12 -14.29 25.42
N LEU A 70 -2.01 -14.10 24.44
CA LEU A 70 -3.12 -14.99 24.14
C LEU A 70 -2.72 -15.88 22.96
N ARG A 71 -2.82 -17.20 23.13
CA ARG A 71 -2.65 -18.17 22.04
C ARG A 71 -4.02 -18.52 21.46
N CYS A 72 -4.20 -18.25 20.17
CA CYS A 72 -5.41 -18.57 19.42
C CYS A 72 -5.08 -19.67 18.40
N GLU A 73 -5.60 -20.87 18.62
CA GLU A 73 -5.36 -22.01 17.74
C GLU A 73 -6.46 -22.13 16.68
N SER A 74 -6.05 -22.40 15.44
CA SER A 74 -6.96 -22.63 14.31
C SER A 74 -6.22 -23.39 13.21
N PRO A 75 -6.85 -24.39 12.57
CA PRO A 75 -6.25 -25.07 11.41
C PRO A 75 -6.09 -24.16 10.18
N SER A 76 -6.75 -23.00 10.19
CA SER A 76 -6.68 -21.97 9.14
C SER A 76 -6.52 -20.59 9.76
N VAL A 77 -5.42 -19.92 9.41
CA VAL A 77 -5.12 -18.52 9.77
C VAL A 77 -5.28 -17.67 8.51
N VAL A 78 -6.08 -16.60 8.56
CA VAL A 78 -6.29 -15.69 7.43
C VAL A 78 -5.74 -14.31 7.75
N LEU A 79 -4.77 -13.85 6.97
CA LEU A 79 -4.26 -12.48 7.04
C LEU A 79 -5.13 -11.56 6.18
N ALA A 80 -5.68 -10.52 6.79
CA ALA A 80 -6.43 -9.45 6.12
C ALA A 80 -6.01 -8.08 6.68
N THR A 81 -4.71 -7.89 6.93
CA THR A 81 -4.15 -6.80 7.74
C THR A 81 -3.95 -5.48 7.00
N GLY A 82 -4.40 -5.38 5.74
CA GLY A 82 -4.11 -4.22 4.89
C GLY A 82 -2.65 -4.16 4.41
N GLY A 83 -2.27 -3.01 3.86
CA GLY A 83 -0.96 -2.79 3.25
C GLY A 83 0.13 -2.27 4.19
N ALA A 84 1.22 -1.80 3.57
CA ALA A 84 2.41 -1.26 4.24
C ALA A 84 2.63 0.23 3.93
N GLY A 85 1.54 1.01 3.82
CA GLY A 85 1.61 2.43 3.48
C GLY A 85 2.42 3.29 4.45
N ARG A 86 2.58 2.85 5.71
CA ARG A 86 3.38 3.52 6.76
C ARG A 86 4.87 3.24 6.67
N LEU A 87 5.32 2.55 5.62
CA LEU A 87 6.73 2.57 5.21
C LEU A 87 7.20 3.98 4.83
N TYR A 88 6.29 4.85 4.40
CA TYR A 88 6.63 6.15 3.83
C TYR A 88 6.17 7.31 4.72
N ARG A 89 6.96 8.39 4.73
CA ARG A 89 6.67 9.60 5.50
C ARG A 89 5.32 10.23 5.15
N PHE A 90 5.01 10.34 3.86
CA PHE A 90 3.73 10.87 3.39
C PHE A 90 2.89 9.72 2.84
N THR A 91 1.75 9.47 3.47
CA THR A 91 0.87 8.37 3.12
C THR A 91 -0.58 8.73 3.37
N THR A 92 -1.48 8.24 2.52
CA THR A 92 -2.94 8.38 2.74
C THR A 92 -3.50 7.29 3.65
N ASN A 93 -2.63 6.41 4.16
CA ASN A 93 -3.02 5.25 4.93
C ASN A 93 -3.24 5.60 6.41
N ILE A 94 -4.06 4.79 7.06
CA ILE A 94 -4.23 4.81 8.52
C ILE A 94 -2.91 4.50 9.23
N GLU A 95 -2.82 4.83 10.52
CA GLU A 95 -1.60 4.66 11.32
C GLU A 95 -1.17 3.19 11.46
N SER A 96 -2.12 2.26 11.46
CA SER A 96 -1.87 0.83 11.59
C SER A 96 -1.45 0.12 10.28
N ALA A 97 -1.31 0.83 9.15
CA ALA A 97 -0.88 0.24 7.88
C ALA A 97 0.64 0.04 7.81
N THR A 98 1.19 -0.67 8.79
CA THR A 98 2.63 -0.87 9.09
C THR A 98 3.23 -2.09 8.39
N GLY A 99 2.42 -2.87 7.66
CA GLY A 99 2.87 -4.08 6.97
C GLY A 99 3.02 -5.30 7.89
N ASP A 100 2.37 -5.32 9.05
CA ASP A 100 2.53 -6.39 10.06
C ASP A 100 2.23 -7.79 9.51
N GLY A 101 1.13 -7.97 8.79
CA GLY A 101 0.79 -9.27 8.21
C GLY A 101 1.80 -9.75 7.17
N ILE A 102 2.38 -8.84 6.38
CA ILE A 102 3.43 -9.18 5.40
C ILE A 102 4.68 -9.66 6.15
N ALA A 103 5.11 -8.91 7.17
CA ALA A 103 6.29 -9.24 7.95
C ALA A 103 6.11 -10.53 8.77
N LEU A 104 4.92 -10.77 9.34
CA LEU A 104 4.56 -12.00 10.04
C LEU A 104 4.61 -13.22 9.11
N ALA A 105 3.98 -13.11 7.94
CA ALA A 105 3.98 -14.19 6.95
C ALA A 105 5.41 -14.53 6.49
N PHE A 106 6.21 -13.50 6.18
CA PHE A 106 7.60 -13.67 5.78
C PHE A 106 8.42 -14.41 6.85
N ARG A 107 8.32 -13.97 8.12
CA ARG A 107 9.01 -14.63 9.26
C ARG A 107 8.51 -16.05 9.52
N ALA A 108 7.24 -16.34 9.21
CA ALA A 108 6.66 -17.68 9.33
C ALA A 108 7.09 -18.61 8.17
N GLY A 109 7.82 -18.11 7.18
CA GLY A 109 8.32 -18.89 6.04
C GLY A 109 7.45 -18.82 4.79
N ALA A 110 6.39 -18.01 4.79
CA ALA A 110 5.61 -17.74 3.58
C ALA A 110 6.38 -16.83 2.62
N GLU A 111 6.16 -17.01 1.33
CA GLU A 111 6.76 -16.15 0.32
C GLU A 111 6.08 -14.78 0.26
N VAL A 112 6.91 -13.76 0.08
CA VAL A 112 6.48 -12.39 -0.21
C VAL A 112 6.94 -12.03 -1.61
N ARG A 113 6.13 -11.27 -2.34
CA ARG A 113 6.36 -10.98 -3.75
C ARG A 113 6.14 -9.51 -4.07
N ASP A 114 7.00 -8.99 -4.94
CA ASP A 114 6.92 -7.67 -5.59
C ASP A 114 6.81 -6.45 -4.66
N MET A 115 7.54 -6.45 -3.53
CA MET A 115 7.47 -5.38 -2.52
C MET A 115 7.96 -4.00 -3.02
N GLU A 116 8.68 -3.96 -4.13
CA GLU A 116 9.11 -2.74 -4.81
C GLU A 116 7.96 -1.98 -5.50
N PHE A 117 6.80 -2.63 -5.69
CA PHE A 117 5.60 -2.00 -6.25
C PHE A 117 4.72 -1.42 -5.13
N THR A 118 5.06 -0.19 -4.72
CA THR A 118 4.14 0.69 -3.96
C THR A 118 3.61 1.79 -4.88
N GLN A 119 2.29 1.93 -4.95
CA GLN A 119 1.65 3.01 -5.69
C GLN A 119 1.57 4.28 -4.85
N PHE A 120 1.92 5.41 -5.47
CA PHE A 120 1.75 6.74 -4.92
C PHE A 120 0.53 7.41 -5.58
N HIS A 121 -0.38 7.94 -4.77
CA HIS A 121 -1.49 8.73 -5.28
C HIS A 121 -0.99 10.15 -5.60
N PRO A 122 -1.29 10.71 -6.78
CA PRO A 122 -0.74 12.02 -7.18
C PRO A 122 -1.35 13.22 -6.44
N THR A 123 -2.60 13.09 -5.98
CA THR A 123 -3.39 14.21 -5.46
C THR A 123 -3.76 14.01 -3.98
N ALA A 124 -2.76 13.97 -3.10
CA ALA A 124 -3.00 14.07 -1.67
C ALA A 124 -2.94 15.54 -1.26
N MET A 125 -3.95 16.02 -0.54
CA MET A 125 -4.03 17.41 -0.09
C MET A 125 -2.81 17.76 0.76
N HIS A 126 -2.06 18.76 0.32
CA HIS A 126 -0.85 19.20 0.98
C HIS A 126 -1.21 20.10 2.17
N ARG A 127 -1.04 19.56 3.38
CA ARG A 127 -1.33 20.25 4.65
C ARG A 127 -0.16 20.02 5.61
N PRO A 128 0.74 21.00 5.79
CA PRO A 128 1.92 20.84 6.65
C PRO A 128 1.59 20.41 8.09
N ASP A 129 0.48 20.94 8.64
CA ASP A 129 0.11 20.77 10.05
C ASP A 129 -1.09 19.82 10.26
N ALA A 130 -1.40 18.96 9.29
CA ALA A 130 -2.52 18.03 9.40
C ALA A 130 -2.24 16.68 8.75
N PRO A 131 -2.99 15.62 9.13
CA PRO A 131 -2.92 14.34 8.45
C PRO A 131 -3.18 14.50 6.94
N VAL A 132 -2.47 13.70 6.16
CA VAL A 132 -2.65 13.64 4.70
C VAL A 132 -4.09 13.27 4.39
N PHE A 133 -4.77 14.11 3.61
CA PHE A 133 -6.12 13.85 3.13
C PHE A 133 -6.11 13.55 1.64
N LEU A 134 -6.76 12.47 1.22
CA LEU A 134 -6.79 12.07 -0.19
C LEU A 134 -7.84 12.88 -0.97
N ILE A 135 -7.42 13.60 -2.01
CA ILE A 135 -8.34 14.11 -3.03
C ILE A 135 -8.55 13.02 -4.08
N SER A 136 -9.76 12.46 -4.12
CA SER A 136 -10.08 11.29 -4.94
C SER A 136 -9.74 11.50 -6.41
N GLU A 137 -9.24 10.44 -7.06
CA GLU A 137 -9.04 10.39 -8.50
C GLU A 137 -10.30 10.72 -9.31
N ALA A 138 -11.48 10.47 -8.74
CA ALA A 138 -12.74 10.86 -9.36
C ALA A 138 -12.81 12.38 -9.64
N VAL A 139 -12.12 13.23 -8.87
CA VAL A 139 -12.07 14.69 -9.11
C VAL A 139 -11.36 14.99 -10.45
N ARG A 140 -10.23 14.34 -10.74
CA ARG A 140 -9.60 14.36 -12.07
C ARG A 140 -10.52 13.78 -13.15
N GLY A 141 -11.25 12.72 -12.81
CA GLY A 141 -12.28 12.10 -13.66
C GLY A 141 -13.41 13.05 -14.09
N GLU A 142 -13.68 14.10 -13.31
CA GLU A 142 -14.66 15.15 -13.61
C GLU A 142 -14.01 16.39 -14.26
N GLY A 143 -12.78 16.26 -14.79
CA GLY A 143 -12.13 17.29 -15.59
C GLY A 143 -11.19 18.23 -14.84
N ALA A 144 -10.88 17.95 -13.57
CA ALA A 144 -9.89 18.73 -12.84
C ALA A 144 -8.51 18.67 -13.51
N VAL A 145 -7.81 19.81 -13.53
CA VAL A 145 -6.50 19.97 -14.17
C VAL A 145 -5.39 20.12 -13.13
N LEU A 146 -4.18 19.69 -13.48
CA LEU A 146 -3.00 19.86 -12.63
C LEU A 146 -2.19 21.07 -13.08
N LEU A 147 -1.98 22.01 -12.16
CA LEU A 147 -1.24 23.25 -12.36
C LEU A 147 0.01 23.26 -11.48
N ASP A 148 1.09 23.87 -11.96
CA ASP A 148 2.25 24.14 -11.11
C ASP A 148 2.02 25.38 -10.23
N VAL A 149 3.04 25.77 -9.44
CA VAL A 149 2.95 26.93 -8.56
C VAL A 149 2.88 28.28 -9.27
N ASN A 150 3.13 28.33 -10.57
CA ASN A 150 2.99 29.51 -11.43
C ASN A 150 1.64 29.53 -12.16
N GLY A 151 0.78 28.52 -11.94
CA GLY A 151 -0.50 28.37 -12.62
C GLY A 151 -0.41 27.72 -14.00
N GLU A 152 0.72 27.13 -14.38
CA GLU A 152 0.89 26.47 -15.67
C GLU A 152 0.37 25.02 -15.63
N ARG A 153 -0.51 24.67 -16.57
CA ARG A 153 -0.97 23.29 -16.75
C ARG A 153 0.10 22.43 -17.42
N PHE A 154 0.59 21.40 -16.73
CA PHE A 154 1.76 20.64 -17.18
C PHE A 154 1.45 19.23 -17.73
N MET A 155 0.37 18.57 -17.32
CA MET A 155 0.12 17.18 -17.73
C MET A 155 0.01 16.92 -19.24
N PRO A 156 -0.55 17.82 -20.08
CA PRO A 156 -0.61 17.62 -21.52
C PRO A 156 0.75 17.46 -22.21
N THR A 157 1.83 17.99 -21.64
CA THR A 157 3.18 17.84 -22.20
C THR A 157 3.83 16.52 -21.80
N VAL A 158 3.29 15.83 -20.79
CA VAL A 158 3.84 14.59 -20.23
C VAL A 158 3.19 13.35 -20.84
N HIS A 159 1.87 13.35 -21.00
CA HIS A 159 1.15 12.16 -21.46
C HIS A 159 -0.11 12.54 -22.27
N PRO A 160 -0.46 11.82 -23.36
CA PRO A 160 -1.64 12.14 -24.19
C PRO A 160 -2.98 12.12 -23.43
N GLN A 161 -3.08 11.30 -22.38
CA GLN A 161 -4.27 11.24 -21.50
C GLN A 161 -4.29 12.35 -20.43
N ALA A 162 -3.26 13.20 -20.37
CA ALA A 162 -3.09 14.26 -19.38
C ALA A 162 -3.39 13.79 -17.94
N GLU A 163 -4.29 14.45 -17.21
CA GLU A 163 -4.65 14.12 -15.82
C GLU A 163 -5.32 12.75 -15.66
N LEU A 164 -5.75 12.10 -16.74
CA LEU A 164 -6.32 10.75 -16.72
C LEU A 164 -5.30 9.65 -17.05
N ALA A 165 -4.02 10.01 -17.21
CA ALA A 165 -2.93 9.06 -17.32
C ALA A 165 -2.84 8.14 -16.08
N PRO A 166 -2.14 6.99 -16.17
CA PRO A 166 -1.88 6.11 -15.03
C PRO A 166 -1.27 6.87 -13.84
N ARG A 167 -1.63 6.44 -12.62
CA ARG A 167 -1.25 7.15 -11.37
C ARG A 167 0.25 7.37 -11.23
N ASP A 168 1.06 6.38 -11.59
CA ASP A 168 2.52 6.45 -11.54
C ASP A 168 3.07 7.55 -12.46
N VAL A 169 2.48 7.73 -13.66
CA VAL A 169 2.85 8.81 -14.60
C VAL A 169 2.51 10.17 -13.99
N VAL A 170 1.28 10.34 -13.48
CA VAL A 170 0.82 11.61 -12.90
C VAL A 170 1.64 11.97 -11.63
N ALA A 171 1.92 10.99 -10.77
CA ALA A 171 2.70 11.19 -9.55
C ALA A 171 4.14 11.58 -9.86
N ARG A 172 4.78 10.92 -10.83
CA ARG A 172 6.12 11.32 -11.32
C ARG A 172 6.11 12.73 -11.91
N ALA A 173 5.13 13.05 -12.74
CA ALA A 173 4.99 14.37 -13.35
C ALA A 173 4.90 15.48 -12.29
N ALA A 174 4.12 15.27 -11.23
CA ALA A 174 4.02 16.20 -10.11
C ALA A 174 5.36 16.39 -9.40
N VAL A 175 6.10 15.31 -9.11
CA VAL A 175 7.43 15.38 -8.47
C VAL A 175 8.44 16.12 -9.34
N VAL A 176 8.46 15.84 -10.65
CA VAL A 176 9.34 16.53 -11.61
C VAL A 176 9.03 18.02 -11.61
N ARG A 177 7.75 18.40 -11.71
CA ARG A 177 7.35 19.80 -11.73
C ARG A 177 7.64 20.52 -10.41
N MET A 178 7.36 19.88 -9.27
CA MET A 178 7.74 20.37 -7.94
C MET A 178 9.24 20.68 -7.86
N ARG A 179 10.09 19.79 -8.37
CA ARG A 179 11.54 19.99 -8.41
C ARG A 179 11.94 21.15 -9.32
N GLU A 180 11.37 21.25 -10.52
CA GLU A 180 11.64 22.33 -11.49
C GLU A 180 11.28 23.71 -10.92
N THR A 181 10.16 23.82 -10.21
CA THR A 181 9.69 25.09 -9.62
C THR A 181 10.19 25.32 -8.20
N ARG A 182 10.99 24.40 -7.64
CA ARG A 182 11.43 24.41 -6.22
C ARG A 182 10.27 24.55 -5.23
N ALA A 183 9.17 23.86 -5.52
CA ALA A 183 7.96 23.83 -4.70
C ALA A 183 7.79 22.48 -3.99
N ASP A 184 7.04 22.48 -2.90
CA ASP A 184 6.65 21.29 -2.14
C ASP A 184 5.27 20.73 -2.53
N ARG A 185 4.62 21.36 -3.51
CA ARG A 185 3.26 21.04 -3.98
C ARG A 185 3.04 21.49 -5.42
N VAL A 186 2.00 20.91 -6.01
CA VAL A 186 1.30 21.40 -7.20
C VAL A 186 -0.15 21.72 -6.83
N TYR A 187 -0.96 22.17 -7.78
CA TYR A 187 -2.37 22.46 -7.55
C TYR A 187 -3.28 21.60 -8.41
N LEU A 188 -4.39 21.14 -7.84
CA LEU A 188 -5.49 20.49 -8.54
C LEU A 188 -6.65 21.49 -8.64
N ASP A 189 -6.94 21.94 -9.85
CA ASP A 189 -8.00 22.91 -10.11
C ASP A 189 -9.23 22.20 -10.67
N VAL A 190 -10.38 22.41 -10.02
CA VAL A 190 -11.70 21.89 -10.40
C VAL A 190 -12.76 23.00 -10.42
N SER A 191 -12.32 24.26 -10.45
CA SER A 191 -13.16 25.47 -10.39
C SER A 191 -14.10 25.64 -11.58
N GLN A 192 -14.00 24.79 -12.61
CA GLN A 192 -15.00 24.74 -13.69
C GLN A 192 -16.38 24.24 -13.24
N HIS A 193 -16.51 23.70 -12.02
CA HIS A 193 -17.76 23.21 -11.46
C HIS A 193 -18.28 24.10 -10.34
N GLU A 194 -19.59 24.26 -10.28
CA GLU A 194 -20.28 25.05 -9.25
C GLU A 194 -20.18 24.42 -7.86
N ALA A 195 -20.20 25.26 -6.83
CA ALA A 195 -20.07 24.84 -5.42
C ALA A 195 -21.14 23.81 -5.00
N ASP A 196 -22.42 24.03 -5.35
CA ASP A 196 -23.51 23.10 -5.01
C ASP A 196 -23.31 21.71 -5.64
N TRP A 197 -22.78 21.68 -6.87
CA TRP A 197 -22.48 20.43 -7.56
C TRP A 197 -21.33 19.70 -6.86
N LEU A 198 -20.25 20.41 -6.52
CA LEU A 198 -19.10 19.83 -5.82
C LEU A 198 -19.48 19.32 -4.42
N ALA A 199 -20.24 20.10 -3.65
CA ALA A 199 -20.73 19.72 -2.33
C ALA A 199 -21.65 18.49 -2.38
N THR A 200 -22.45 18.35 -3.44
CA THR A 200 -23.30 17.17 -3.63
C THR A 200 -22.48 15.96 -4.11
N ARG A 201 -21.52 16.18 -5.01
CA ARG A 201 -20.79 15.12 -5.71
C ARG A 201 -19.66 14.52 -4.86
N PHE A 202 -18.99 15.37 -4.09
CA PHE A 202 -17.83 15.08 -3.26
C PHE A 202 -17.99 15.69 -1.86
N PRO A 203 -19.03 15.30 -1.10
CA PRO A 203 -19.41 15.97 0.14
C PRO A 203 -18.31 15.95 1.20
N ASN A 204 -17.53 14.87 1.30
CA ASN A 204 -16.44 14.80 2.27
C ASN A 204 -15.26 15.67 1.83
N ILE A 205 -14.84 15.57 0.56
CA ILE A 205 -13.76 16.39 0.02
C ILE A 205 -14.09 17.88 0.11
N TYR A 206 -15.30 18.29 -0.31
CA TYR A 206 -15.73 19.68 -0.26
C TYR A 206 -15.68 20.23 1.16
N ARG A 207 -16.21 19.48 2.14
CA ARG A 207 -16.15 19.86 3.55
C ARG A 207 -14.71 20.00 4.05
N THR A 208 -13.85 19.03 3.77
CA THR A 208 -12.44 19.08 4.21
C THR A 208 -11.67 20.24 3.58
N CYS A 209 -11.94 20.57 2.32
CA CYS A 209 -11.38 21.77 1.67
C CYS A 209 -11.85 23.04 2.40
N MET A 210 -13.15 23.18 2.64
CA MET A 210 -13.71 24.34 3.35
C MET A 210 -13.18 24.49 4.78
N GLU A 211 -13.07 23.39 5.54
CA GLU A 211 -12.45 23.35 6.87
C GLU A 211 -10.97 23.76 6.86
N SER A 212 -10.30 23.56 5.72
CA SER A 212 -8.92 23.99 5.50
C SER A 212 -8.83 25.40 4.89
N GLY A 213 -9.94 26.12 4.77
CA GLY A 213 -10.00 27.47 4.21
C GLY A 213 -9.88 27.55 2.68
N ILE A 214 -10.23 26.48 1.97
CA ILE A 214 -10.13 26.36 0.51
C ILE A 214 -11.51 26.16 -0.09
N ASP A 215 -11.99 27.10 -0.89
CA ASP A 215 -13.21 26.91 -1.67
C ASP A 215 -12.86 26.25 -3.00
N MET A 216 -12.97 24.92 -3.10
CA MET A 216 -12.59 24.17 -4.30
C MET A 216 -13.39 24.53 -5.57
N ALA A 217 -14.45 25.34 -5.47
CA ALA A 217 -15.16 25.91 -6.62
C ALA A 217 -14.47 27.17 -7.18
N ARG A 218 -13.48 27.74 -6.48
CA ARG A 218 -12.81 28.99 -6.82
C ARG A 218 -11.29 28.90 -6.74
N ASP A 219 -10.80 28.17 -5.75
CA ASP A 219 -9.40 28.06 -5.38
C ASP A 219 -8.84 26.69 -5.82
N PRO A 220 -7.70 26.66 -6.52
CA PRO A 220 -6.99 25.40 -6.78
C PRO A 220 -6.53 24.73 -5.47
N ILE A 221 -6.73 23.42 -5.35
CA ILE A 221 -6.40 22.66 -4.14
C ILE A 221 -4.89 22.34 -4.14
N PRO A 222 -4.11 22.73 -3.11
CA PRO A 222 -2.71 22.35 -3.00
C PRO A 222 -2.61 20.84 -2.77
N VAL A 223 -1.86 20.15 -3.63
CA VAL A 223 -1.68 18.70 -3.57
C VAL A 223 -0.22 18.30 -3.80
N SER A 224 0.15 17.16 -3.23
CA SER A 224 1.44 16.50 -3.46
C SER A 224 1.25 14.99 -3.49
N PRO A 225 2.12 14.22 -4.15
CA PRO A 225 2.05 12.76 -4.11
C PRO A 225 2.20 12.20 -2.69
N ALA A 226 1.56 11.06 -2.42
CA ALA A 226 1.70 10.31 -1.15
C ALA A 226 1.56 8.80 -1.39
N ALA A 227 2.23 7.97 -0.59
CA ALA A 227 2.08 6.52 -0.65
C ALA A 227 0.62 6.13 -0.37
N HIS A 228 0.09 5.17 -1.14
CA HIS A 228 -1.35 4.92 -1.14
C HIS A 228 -1.73 3.43 -1.12
N TYR A 229 -1.07 2.60 -1.94
CA TYR A 229 -1.43 1.18 -2.04
C TYR A 229 -0.19 0.31 -2.19
N THR A 230 -0.15 -0.83 -1.49
CA THR A 230 0.89 -1.84 -1.63
C THR A 230 0.43 -2.92 -2.61
N MET A 231 1.06 -3.03 -3.80
CA MET A 231 0.75 -4.11 -4.76
C MET A 231 1.54 -5.39 -4.48
N GLY A 232 2.72 -5.24 -3.88
CA GLY A 232 3.46 -6.36 -3.30
C GLY A 232 2.79 -6.88 -2.02
N GLY A 233 3.29 -7.99 -1.51
CA GLY A 233 2.79 -8.58 -0.27
C GLY A 233 2.93 -10.10 -0.25
N VAL A 234 2.17 -10.75 0.62
CA VAL A 234 2.18 -12.21 0.76
C VAL A 234 1.74 -12.86 -0.55
N ARG A 235 2.60 -13.70 -1.14
CA ARG A 235 2.30 -14.41 -2.38
C ARG A 235 1.14 -15.37 -2.12
N THR A 236 0.09 -15.23 -2.91
CA THR A 236 -1.07 -16.12 -2.89
C THR A 236 -1.41 -16.63 -4.28
N ASN A 237 -2.13 -17.76 -4.34
CA ASN A 237 -2.88 -18.15 -5.55
C ASN A 237 -4.18 -17.33 -5.67
N THR A 238 -5.04 -17.64 -6.64
CA THR A 238 -6.25 -16.85 -6.87
C THR A 238 -7.39 -17.12 -5.88
N TRP A 239 -7.13 -17.99 -4.89
CA TRP A 239 -8.02 -18.41 -3.79
C TRP A 239 -7.53 -17.97 -2.42
N GLY A 240 -6.42 -17.21 -2.34
CA GLY A 240 -5.88 -16.70 -1.08
C GLY A 240 -5.04 -17.69 -0.29
N GLU A 241 -4.63 -18.83 -0.87
CA GLU A 241 -3.71 -19.77 -0.24
C GLU A 241 -2.26 -19.28 -0.41
N THR A 242 -1.48 -19.32 0.68
CA THR A 242 -0.06 -18.96 0.67
C THR A 242 0.82 -20.19 0.44
N THR A 243 2.15 -20.00 0.33
CA THR A 243 3.11 -21.12 0.26
C THR A 243 3.28 -21.85 1.59
N LEU A 244 2.76 -21.30 2.70
CA LEU A 244 2.77 -21.94 4.01
C LEU A 244 1.40 -22.60 4.25
N PRO A 245 1.31 -23.94 4.32
CA PRO A 245 0.07 -24.64 4.60
C PRO A 245 -0.63 -24.11 5.85
N GLY A 246 -1.96 -23.98 5.82
CA GLY A 246 -2.76 -23.45 6.93
C GLY A 246 -2.74 -21.92 7.06
N LEU A 247 -1.83 -21.22 6.36
CA LEU A 247 -1.82 -19.77 6.26
C LEU A 247 -2.44 -19.31 4.93
N HIS A 248 -3.42 -18.42 5.05
CA HIS A 248 -4.12 -17.78 3.95
C HIS A 248 -4.00 -16.26 4.07
N ALA A 249 -4.23 -15.55 2.97
CA ALA A 249 -4.22 -14.11 2.97
C ALA A 249 -5.16 -13.54 1.90
N VAL A 250 -5.83 -12.42 2.19
CA VAL A 250 -6.76 -11.72 1.27
C VAL A 250 -6.66 -10.20 1.42
N GLY A 251 -7.00 -9.47 0.36
CA GLY A 251 -6.94 -8.01 0.32
C GLY A 251 -5.51 -7.49 0.18
N GLU A 252 -5.26 -6.24 0.58
CA GLU A 252 -4.02 -5.52 0.29
C GLU A 252 -2.74 -6.12 0.90
N VAL A 253 -2.85 -6.99 1.92
CA VAL A 253 -1.69 -7.71 2.48
C VAL A 253 -1.06 -8.67 1.45
N THR A 254 -1.79 -8.99 0.38
CA THR A 254 -1.41 -9.99 -0.61
C THR A 254 -0.75 -9.40 -1.84
N SER A 255 0.11 -10.21 -2.46
CA SER A 255 0.38 -10.11 -3.88
C SER A 255 -0.33 -11.27 -4.58
N THR A 256 -1.52 -11.01 -5.14
CA THR A 256 -2.28 -11.98 -5.97
C THR A 256 -1.79 -12.00 -7.41
N GLY A 257 -1.26 -10.86 -7.89
CA GLY A 257 -0.77 -10.67 -9.26
C GLY A 257 -1.75 -9.87 -10.13
N VAL A 258 -2.99 -9.66 -9.68
CA VAL A 258 -4.02 -8.92 -10.42
C VAL A 258 -3.65 -7.46 -10.69
N HIS A 259 -2.85 -6.86 -9.81
CA HIS A 259 -2.41 -5.46 -9.93
C HIS A 259 -1.10 -5.29 -10.70
N GLY A 260 -0.32 -6.36 -10.86
CA GLY A 260 1.03 -6.32 -11.41
C GLY A 260 1.84 -5.15 -10.85
N ALA A 261 2.44 -4.36 -11.75
CA ALA A 261 3.29 -3.23 -11.39
C ALA A 261 2.54 -1.94 -11.02
N ASN A 262 1.21 -1.88 -11.21
CA ASN A 262 0.43 -0.66 -10.97
C ASN A 262 -1.07 -0.97 -10.87
N ARG A 263 -1.63 -0.82 -9.66
CA ARG A 263 -3.05 -1.07 -9.40
C ARG A 263 -3.95 -0.07 -10.13
N LEU A 264 -4.95 -0.56 -10.85
CA LEU A 264 -5.98 0.29 -11.45
C LEU A 264 -6.91 0.85 -10.36
N ALA A 265 -7.33 2.11 -10.51
CA ALA A 265 -8.21 2.75 -9.55
C ALA A 265 -9.51 1.95 -9.32
N SER A 266 -10.07 2.07 -8.12
CA SER A 266 -11.23 1.28 -7.65
C SER A 266 -11.12 -0.26 -7.62
N ASN A 267 -10.02 -0.89 -8.05
CA ASN A 267 -9.88 -2.36 -8.01
C ASN A 267 -9.48 -2.92 -6.64
N SER A 268 -9.02 -2.12 -5.67
CA SER A 268 -8.55 -2.65 -4.37
C SER A 268 -9.69 -3.15 -3.48
N LEU A 269 -10.76 -2.36 -3.30
CA LEU A 269 -11.95 -2.82 -2.55
C LEU A 269 -12.61 -4.01 -3.24
N LEU A 270 -12.58 -4.04 -4.58
CA LEU A 270 -13.06 -5.18 -5.36
C LEU A 270 -12.24 -6.44 -5.06
N GLU A 271 -10.90 -6.35 -5.03
CA GLU A 271 -10.02 -7.45 -4.66
C GLU A 271 -10.37 -7.99 -3.27
N SER A 272 -10.49 -7.12 -2.26
CA SER A 272 -10.81 -7.54 -0.89
C SER A 272 -12.08 -8.39 -0.84
N VAL A 273 -13.17 -7.94 -1.48
CA VAL A 273 -14.45 -8.67 -1.45
C VAL A 273 -14.39 -9.96 -2.28
N VAL A 274 -13.80 -9.92 -3.47
CA VAL A 274 -13.74 -11.07 -4.38
C VAL A 274 -12.89 -12.18 -3.79
N PHE A 275 -11.69 -11.87 -3.30
CA PHE A 275 -10.78 -12.87 -2.76
C PHE A 275 -11.22 -13.39 -1.39
N ALA A 276 -11.83 -12.55 -0.54
CA ALA A 276 -12.46 -13.04 0.68
C ALA A 276 -13.60 -14.02 0.38
N ARG A 277 -14.43 -13.74 -0.63
CA ARG A 277 -15.50 -14.64 -1.04
C ARG A 277 -14.93 -15.97 -1.56
N ARG A 278 -13.95 -15.92 -2.46
CA ARG A 278 -13.29 -17.13 -2.99
C ARG A 278 -12.66 -17.96 -1.88
N LEU A 279 -11.91 -17.34 -0.98
CA LEU A 279 -11.31 -18.06 0.14
C LEU A 279 -12.39 -18.69 1.04
N SER A 280 -13.51 -18.01 1.26
CA SER A 280 -14.64 -18.61 1.97
C SER A 280 -15.20 -19.85 1.26
N ASP A 281 -15.42 -19.77 -0.06
CA ASP A 281 -15.91 -20.90 -0.85
C ASP A 281 -14.87 -22.06 -0.87
N ARG A 282 -13.57 -21.74 -0.81
CA ARG A 282 -12.46 -22.70 -0.70
C ARG A 282 -12.36 -23.38 0.67
N LEU A 283 -12.59 -22.65 1.76
CA LEU A 283 -12.47 -23.17 3.13
C LEU A 283 -13.72 -23.92 3.60
N PHE A 284 -14.90 -23.53 3.10
CA PHE A 284 -16.18 -24.03 3.59
C PHE A 284 -17.04 -24.71 2.51
N GLY A 285 -16.64 -24.66 1.24
CA GLY A 285 -17.33 -25.31 0.12
C GLY A 285 -16.56 -26.52 -0.44
N ASP A 286 -17.07 -27.07 -1.55
CA ASP A 286 -16.53 -28.26 -2.22
C ASP A 286 -15.54 -27.90 -3.35
N GLU A 287 -15.05 -26.65 -3.41
CA GLU A 287 -14.15 -26.19 -4.47
C GLU A 287 -12.73 -26.75 -4.30
N THR A 288 -12.36 -27.69 -5.18
CA THR A 288 -11.10 -28.44 -5.15
C THR A 288 -10.10 -28.05 -6.26
N ALA A 289 -10.38 -27.01 -7.04
CA ALA A 289 -9.80 -26.87 -8.38
C ALA A 289 -8.35 -26.33 -8.45
N GLU A 290 -7.86 -25.57 -7.46
CA GLU A 290 -6.46 -25.09 -7.44
C GLU A 290 -5.65 -25.74 -6.31
N GLU A 291 -4.43 -26.15 -6.64
CA GLU A 291 -3.44 -26.57 -5.65
C GLU A 291 -2.88 -25.34 -4.91
N SER A 292 -2.56 -25.52 -3.63
CA SER A 292 -1.83 -24.49 -2.88
C SER A 292 -0.50 -24.19 -3.57
N PRO A 293 -0.02 -22.94 -3.58
CA PRO A 293 1.15 -22.58 -4.35
C PRO A 293 2.40 -23.28 -3.81
N ALA A 294 3.10 -23.99 -4.69
CA ALA A 294 4.40 -24.55 -4.39
C ALA A 294 5.46 -23.44 -4.16
N PRO A 295 6.50 -23.73 -3.35
CA PRO A 295 7.70 -22.90 -3.30
C PRO A 295 8.26 -22.50 -4.66
N SER A 296 8.62 -21.23 -4.82
CA SER A 296 9.26 -20.74 -6.04
C SER A 296 10.71 -21.20 -6.12
N GLU A 297 11.10 -21.74 -7.27
CA GLU A 297 12.51 -21.92 -7.60
C GLU A 297 13.19 -20.55 -7.74
N GLY A 298 14.34 -20.36 -7.09
CA GLY A 298 15.09 -19.10 -7.16
C GLY A 298 14.48 -17.94 -6.36
N ALA A 299 13.67 -18.21 -5.33
CA ALA A 299 13.29 -17.20 -4.36
C ALA A 299 14.54 -16.56 -3.73
N HIS A 300 14.53 -15.23 -3.62
CA HIS A 300 15.61 -14.48 -3.01
C HIS A 300 15.50 -14.53 -1.48
N THR A 301 16.63 -14.46 -0.79
CA THR A 301 16.67 -14.16 0.64
C THR A 301 17.07 -12.71 0.83
N LEU A 302 16.67 -12.12 1.95
CA LEU A 302 17.25 -10.84 2.33
C LEU A 302 18.74 -11.03 2.65
N PRO A 303 19.62 -10.09 2.27
CA PRO A 303 20.99 -10.08 2.76
C PRO A 303 21.01 -10.19 4.30
N PRO A 304 22.05 -10.75 4.94
CA PRO A 304 22.13 -10.76 6.39
C PRO A 304 22.04 -9.34 6.97
N ALA A 305 21.42 -9.20 8.15
CA ALA A 305 21.51 -7.96 8.90
C ALA A 305 22.99 -7.69 9.21
N GLY A 306 23.51 -6.52 8.81
CA GLY A 306 24.93 -6.20 8.98
C GLY A 306 25.30 -6.12 10.46
N ALA A 307 26.42 -6.71 10.86
CA ALA A 307 26.95 -6.53 12.22
C ALA A 307 27.47 -5.10 12.37
N VAL A 308 26.66 -4.24 12.98
CA VAL A 308 27.06 -2.87 13.30
C VAL A 308 27.72 -2.86 14.68
N ALA A 309 28.90 -2.26 14.79
CA ALA A 309 29.49 -1.96 16.08
C ALA A 309 28.68 -0.81 16.71
N SER A 310 27.86 -1.12 17.72
CA SER A 310 27.01 -0.19 18.48
C SER A 310 25.98 0.58 17.64
N PRO A 311 24.95 -0.09 17.08
CA PRO A 311 23.95 0.62 16.30
C PRO A 311 23.01 1.43 17.20
N GLU A 312 22.73 2.66 16.78
CA GLU A 312 21.61 3.44 17.32
C GLU A 312 20.29 2.83 16.82
N VAL A 313 19.36 2.57 17.74
CA VAL A 313 18.02 2.05 17.38
C VAL A 313 17.32 3.09 16.50
N PRO A 314 16.83 2.73 15.30
CA PRO A 314 16.17 3.69 14.44
C PRO A 314 14.84 4.15 15.03
N THR A 315 14.48 5.43 14.83
CA THR A 315 13.09 5.84 14.99
C THR A 315 12.28 5.47 13.75
N ARG A 316 10.95 5.37 13.89
CA ARG A 316 10.04 5.15 12.75
C ARG A 316 10.19 6.24 11.70
N GLU A 317 10.34 7.49 12.13
CA GLU A 317 10.49 8.65 11.25
C GLU A 317 11.79 8.56 10.44
N ALA A 318 12.87 8.00 11.02
CA ALA A 318 14.13 7.80 10.32
C ALA A 318 13.96 6.79 9.18
N VAL A 319 13.28 5.66 9.44
CA VAL A 319 12.96 4.67 8.40
C VAL A 319 12.05 5.27 7.33
N GLN A 320 10.99 5.97 7.73
CA GLN A 320 10.04 6.59 6.80
C GLN A 320 10.66 7.67 5.91
N ARG A 321 11.61 8.44 6.45
CA ARG A 321 12.38 9.42 5.69
C ARG A 321 13.27 8.73 4.66
N LEU A 322 14.02 7.71 5.08
CA LEU A 322 14.86 6.90 4.19
C LEU A 322 14.04 6.30 3.03
N MET A 323 12.91 5.66 3.35
CA MET A 323 12.01 5.08 2.36
C MET A 323 11.44 6.14 1.40
N TRP A 324 11.07 7.32 1.90
CA TRP A 324 10.57 8.41 1.06
C TRP A 324 11.62 8.96 0.10
N GLU A 325 12.84 9.16 0.59
CA GLU A 325 13.93 9.80 -0.15
C GLU A 325 14.59 8.87 -1.17
N GLN A 326 14.73 7.57 -0.84
CA GLN A 326 15.54 6.64 -1.64
C GLN A 326 14.76 5.47 -2.25
N VAL A 327 13.58 5.14 -1.69
CA VAL A 327 12.73 4.01 -2.14
C VAL A 327 11.34 4.50 -2.55
N GLY A 328 11.24 5.80 -2.88
CA GLY A 328 10.02 6.51 -3.21
C GLY A 328 9.61 6.40 -4.68
N ILE A 329 9.19 7.54 -5.24
CA ILE A 329 8.63 7.66 -6.59
C ILE A 329 9.71 7.55 -7.68
N GLU A 330 10.84 8.24 -7.50
CA GLU A 330 12.02 8.13 -8.35
C GLU A 330 13.14 7.45 -7.57
N ARG A 331 13.85 6.52 -8.21
CA ARG A 331 14.90 5.71 -7.60
C ARG A 331 16.14 5.66 -8.49
N ASP A 332 17.29 5.31 -7.93
CA ASP A 332 18.51 4.98 -8.65
C ASP A 332 19.36 3.98 -7.85
N ALA A 333 20.39 3.42 -8.48
CA ALA A 333 21.28 2.45 -7.85
C ALA A 333 21.95 2.96 -6.57
N GLU A 334 22.41 4.22 -6.55
CA GLU A 334 23.13 4.80 -5.42
C GLU A 334 22.23 4.89 -4.19
N GLY A 335 21.06 5.53 -4.32
CA GLY A 335 20.11 5.65 -3.21
C GLY A 335 19.58 4.30 -2.74
N LEU A 336 19.31 3.37 -3.67
CA LEU A 336 18.84 2.03 -3.29
C LEU A 336 19.91 1.20 -2.59
N THR A 337 21.18 1.37 -2.94
CA THR A 337 22.29 0.68 -2.25
C THR A 337 22.42 1.19 -0.82
N ASP A 338 22.44 2.51 -0.60
CA ASP A 338 22.44 3.11 0.75
C ASP A 338 21.23 2.65 1.57
N ALA A 339 20.02 2.65 0.97
CA ALA A 339 18.81 2.20 1.64
C ALA A 339 18.91 0.74 2.11
N VAL A 340 19.38 -0.17 1.26
CA VAL A 340 19.54 -1.59 1.60
C VAL A 340 20.52 -1.76 2.76
N GLU A 341 21.67 -1.09 2.72
CA GLU A 341 22.68 -1.15 3.78
C GLU A 341 22.16 -0.60 5.11
N ARG A 342 21.53 0.58 5.09
CA ARG A 342 20.99 1.23 6.29
C ARG A 342 19.83 0.46 6.90
N LEU A 343 18.93 -0.10 6.09
CA LEU A 343 17.82 -0.92 6.59
C LEU A 343 18.31 -2.25 7.19
N ALA A 344 19.39 -2.83 6.66
CA ALA A 344 20.03 -4.00 7.27
C ALA A 344 20.69 -3.66 8.62
N ALA A 345 21.35 -2.50 8.72
CA ALA A 345 21.89 -1.98 9.97
C ALA A 345 20.78 -1.70 11.00
N TYR A 346 19.67 -1.09 10.56
CA TYR A 346 18.49 -0.83 11.40
C TYR A 346 17.89 -2.12 11.96
N GLU A 347 17.74 -3.16 11.15
CA GLU A 347 17.22 -4.45 11.62
C GLU A 347 18.11 -5.10 12.69
N ALA A 348 19.44 -5.04 12.51
CA ALA A 348 20.41 -5.52 13.49
C ALA A 348 20.35 -4.74 14.82
N ALA A 349 19.91 -3.48 14.79
CA ALA A 349 19.78 -2.61 15.94
C ALA A 349 18.49 -2.82 16.74
N LEU A 350 17.46 -3.45 16.15
CA LEU A 350 16.14 -3.48 16.75
C LEU A 350 16.14 -4.25 18.08
N PRO A 351 15.55 -3.68 19.15
CA PRO A 351 15.48 -4.35 20.43
C PRO A 351 14.61 -5.60 20.37
N THR A 352 14.80 -6.54 21.30
CA THR A 352 13.83 -7.61 21.54
C THR A 352 12.47 -6.97 21.80
N THR A 353 11.43 -7.44 21.12
CA THR A 353 10.10 -6.81 21.11
C THR A 353 9.47 -6.83 22.49
N ALA A 354 9.14 -5.64 23.03
CA ALA A 354 8.50 -5.48 24.34
C ALA A 354 7.21 -4.65 24.28
N THR A 355 7.04 -3.84 23.24
CA THR A 355 5.90 -2.95 23.05
C THR A 355 5.28 -3.09 21.66
N LEU A 356 4.05 -2.61 21.48
CA LEU A 356 3.40 -2.51 20.17
C LEU A 356 4.26 -1.71 19.17
N GLU A 357 4.86 -0.61 19.64
CA GLU A 357 5.71 0.25 18.81
C GLU A 357 6.95 -0.52 18.30
N ASP A 358 7.56 -1.37 19.13
CA ASP A 358 8.68 -2.23 18.71
C ASP A 358 8.25 -3.24 17.63
N HIS A 359 7.06 -3.83 17.79
CA HIS A 359 6.51 -4.78 16.83
C HIS A 359 6.27 -4.12 15.47
N GLU A 360 5.59 -2.98 15.47
CA GLU A 360 5.30 -2.25 14.25
C GLU A 360 6.56 -1.68 13.60
N LEU A 361 7.53 -1.19 14.39
CA LEU A 361 8.82 -0.72 13.87
C LEU A 361 9.57 -1.88 13.20
N ARG A 362 9.56 -3.07 13.81
CA ARG A 362 10.15 -4.26 13.20
C ARG A 362 9.48 -4.63 11.89
N SER A 363 8.16 -4.61 11.81
CA SER A 363 7.43 -4.85 10.56
C SER A 363 7.76 -3.83 9.48
N VAL A 364 7.84 -2.55 9.85
CA VAL A 364 8.24 -1.46 8.95
C VAL A 364 9.66 -1.66 8.42
N VAL A 365 10.62 -2.04 9.28
CA VAL A 365 11.99 -2.33 8.85
C VAL A 365 12.02 -3.56 7.94
N THR A 366 11.39 -4.68 8.31
CA THR A 366 11.35 -5.90 7.46
C THR A 366 10.73 -5.62 6.09
N CYS A 367 9.58 -4.93 6.03
CA CYS A 367 8.94 -4.58 4.77
C CYS A 367 9.77 -3.57 3.96
N GLY A 368 10.44 -2.62 4.63
CA GLY A 368 11.36 -1.69 4.00
C GLY A 368 12.53 -2.41 3.34
N ARG A 369 13.14 -3.40 4.02
CA ARG A 369 14.22 -4.23 3.47
C ARG A 369 13.76 -4.98 2.22
N LEU A 370 12.61 -5.65 2.30
CA LEU A 370 12.02 -6.35 1.15
C LEU A 370 11.82 -5.40 -0.05
N ALA A 371 11.23 -4.22 0.19
CA ALA A 371 10.99 -3.24 -0.86
C ALA A 371 12.28 -2.66 -1.46
N ALA A 372 13.25 -2.28 -0.63
CA ALA A 372 14.52 -1.69 -1.06
C ALA A 372 15.38 -2.70 -1.82
N THR A 373 15.53 -3.93 -1.30
CA THR A 373 16.28 -4.99 -1.96
C THR A 373 15.66 -5.37 -3.30
N ALA A 374 14.33 -5.54 -3.36
CA ALA A 374 13.66 -5.86 -4.60
C ALA A 374 13.76 -4.72 -5.64
N ALA A 375 13.69 -3.47 -5.18
CA ALA A 375 13.87 -2.30 -6.04
C ALA A 375 15.31 -2.17 -6.57
N LEU A 376 16.32 -2.54 -5.76
CA LEU A 376 17.71 -2.55 -6.17
C LEU A 376 17.96 -3.62 -7.24
N LEU A 377 17.45 -4.84 -7.01
CA LEU A 377 17.58 -5.97 -7.94
C LEU A 377 16.95 -5.68 -9.30
N ARG A 378 15.78 -5.03 -9.35
CA ARG A 378 15.11 -4.75 -10.62
C ARG A 378 15.74 -3.56 -11.35
N GLU A 379 16.52 -3.87 -12.37
CA GLU A 379 17.14 -2.88 -13.27
C GLU A 379 16.27 -2.58 -14.51
N GLU A 380 15.06 -2.07 -14.29
CA GLU A 380 14.16 -1.52 -15.31
C GLU A 380 13.21 -0.49 -14.69
N SER A 381 12.37 0.15 -15.51
CA SER A 381 11.21 0.91 -15.03
C SER A 381 9.91 0.30 -15.55
N ARG A 382 8.99 0.01 -14.65
CA ARG A 382 7.69 -0.60 -14.94
C ARG A 382 6.65 -0.18 -13.91
N GLY A 383 5.57 0.45 -14.36
CA GLY A 383 4.48 0.88 -13.49
C GLY A 383 4.96 1.80 -12.37
N ALA A 384 4.65 1.45 -11.13
CA ALA A 384 5.02 2.23 -9.96
C ALA A 384 6.51 2.09 -9.54
N HIS A 385 7.28 1.21 -10.19
CA HIS A 385 8.73 1.13 -10.02
C HIS A 385 9.41 1.94 -11.14
N TYR A 386 10.07 3.04 -10.78
CA TYR A 386 10.79 3.89 -11.72
C TYR A 386 12.23 4.12 -11.26
N ARG A 387 13.18 3.69 -12.10
CA ARG A 387 14.63 3.79 -11.93
C ARG A 387 15.16 4.80 -12.95
N ARG A 388 15.71 5.92 -12.49
CA ARG A 388 16.25 6.98 -13.36
C ARG A 388 17.43 6.50 -14.20
N ASP A 389 18.21 5.58 -13.65
CA ASP A 389 19.34 4.88 -14.27
C ASP A 389 18.90 3.73 -15.20
N PHE A 390 17.63 3.30 -15.12
CA PHE A 390 17.01 2.30 -15.99
C PHE A 390 15.59 2.71 -16.40
N PRO A 391 15.41 3.78 -17.21
CA PRO A 391 14.11 4.43 -17.41
C PRO A 391 13.12 3.63 -18.27
N GLU A 392 13.60 2.61 -18.98
CA GLU A 392 12.80 1.80 -19.90
C GLU A 392 12.46 0.41 -19.32
N PRO A 393 11.29 -0.17 -19.67
CA PRO A 393 10.99 -1.55 -19.36
C PRO A 393 11.89 -2.51 -20.16
N ARG A 394 12.23 -3.66 -19.59
CA ARG A 394 13.04 -4.70 -20.22
C ARG A 394 12.34 -6.05 -20.20
N GLU A 395 12.49 -6.81 -21.28
CA GLU A 395 11.86 -8.14 -21.44
C GLU A 395 12.28 -9.13 -20.35
N ALA A 396 13.57 -9.14 -19.97
CA ALA A 396 14.10 -10.03 -18.92
C ALA A 396 13.46 -9.83 -17.54
N TRP A 397 12.80 -8.69 -17.32
CA TRP A 397 12.12 -8.34 -16.09
C TRP A 397 10.59 -8.53 -16.15
N ARG A 398 10.05 -9.16 -17.19
CA ARG A 398 8.65 -9.65 -17.22
C ARG A 398 8.47 -10.88 -16.31
N ARG A 399 8.80 -10.72 -15.04
CA ARG A 399 8.76 -11.74 -14.00
C ARG A 399 8.48 -11.10 -12.65
N HIS A 400 8.03 -11.91 -11.72
CA HIS A 400 7.87 -11.50 -10.34
C HIS A 400 9.18 -11.65 -9.57
N LEU A 401 9.39 -10.80 -8.56
CA LEU A 401 10.46 -10.96 -7.58
C LEU A 401 9.87 -11.56 -6.31
N VAL A 402 10.34 -12.76 -5.96
CA VAL A 402 9.87 -13.52 -4.81
C VAL A 402 10.96 -13.57 -3.76
N PHE A 403 10.58 -13.33 -2.51
CA PHE A 403 11.43 -13.41 -1.34
C PHE A 403 10.91 -14.45 -0.37
N ARG A 404 11.83 -15.13 0.31
CA ARG A 404 11.55 -16.03 1.42
C ARG A 404 12.55 -15.77 2.54
N ALA A 405 12.15 -16.01 3.79
CA ALA A 405 13.09 -15.93 4.91
C ALA A 405 14.25 -16.90 4.65
N GLY A 406 15.48 -16.47 4.97
CA GLY A 406 16.63 -17.37 4.98
C GLY A 406 16.47 -18.42 6.07
N GLU A 407 17.10 -19.58 5.88
CA GLU A 407 17.22 -20.62 6.91
C GLU A 407 18.02 -20.17 8.13
#